data_AF-A0A6N1XBQ9-F1
#
_entry.id   AF-A0A6N1XBQ9-F1
#
_cell.length_a   1.000
_cell.length_b   1.000
_cell.length_c   1.000
_cell.angle_alpha   90.00
_cell.angle_beta   90.00
_cell.angle_gamma   90.00
#
_symmetry.space_group_name_H-M   'P 1'
#
loop_
_entity.id
_entity.type
_entity.pdbx_description
1 polymer ?
#
loop_
_entity_poly.entity_id
_entity_poly.type
_entity_poly.pdbx_seq_one_letter_code
_entity_poly.pdbx_strand_id
1 'polypeptide(L)'
;MQTLQSLTEDAKALANGMPVIAAKSSAKVIPIQAISAEAEVARALQICNACRYCEGFCAVFPAMTRRLEFGTADVHYLANLCHNCGACLHACQYAPPHEFAVNIPKAMAEVRGKTYADYAWPSALGGLYRRNGLTLSLALVAALTLFLVLAVVLQGQGLGALWGAEPGGNFYRLFPHNLLVGMFAPVFLFVVFALGMGVRRFWKEVKPATSGADVNRPAAAEAASDVLRLKYLDGGHGEGCSNADDAYTLARRRCHHLTFYGFVLCFAATALATVYHYVFGWAAPYDLPSLPKLLGAVGGVGLMLGTAGLWRLNRRRDPQHGDLRQKPMDLGFIALLFLVSSSGLALWLGRGTPALALLLCLHLGAVMALFATLPYGKFAHGVFRTAALLRHNTEKRQPNPIGLGAD
;
A
#
# COMPACT_ATOMS: atom_id res chain seq x y z
N MET A 1 16.30 -62.86 -0.66
CA MET A 1 15.95 -63.05 0.77
C MET A 1 16.93 -62.35 1.72
N GLN A 2 18.25 -62.43 1.50
CA GLN A 2 19.26 -61.77 2.37
C GLN A 2 19.09 -60.25 2.55
N THR A 3 18.60 -59.53 1.53
CA THR A 3 18.36 -58.08 1.58
C THR A 3 17.19 -57.65 2.45
N LEU A 4 16.14 -58.48 2.55
CA LEU A 4 14.97 -58.13 3.37
C LEU A 4 15.25 -58.40 4.85
N GLN A 5 16.05 -59.42 5.12
CA GLN A 5 16.48 -59.79 6.46
C GLN A 5 17.43 -58.74 7.04
N SER A 6 18.40 -58.24 6.25
CA SER A 6 19.28 -57.16 6.68
C SER A 6 18.52 -55.87 6.99
N LEU A 7 17.56 -55.48 6.14
CA LEU A 7 16.72 -54.30 6.37
C LEU A 7 15.82 -54.44 7.61
N THR A 8 15.39 -55.66 7.93
CA THR A 8 14.58 -55.94 9.13
C THR A 8 15.43 -55.88 10.40
N GLU A 9 16.68 -56.32 10.34
CA GLU A 9 17.62 -56.22 11.47
C GLU A 9 18.06 -54.77 11.71
N ASP A 10 18.33 -54.01 10.65
CA ASP A 10 18.64 -52.57 10.74
C ASP A 10 17.48 -51.79 11.37
N ALA A 11 16.23 -52.09 10.97
CA ALA A 11 15.04 -51.47 11.53
C ALA A 11 14.86 -51.79 13.03
N LYS A 12 15.14 -53.03 13.45
CA LYS A 12 15.12 -53.43 14.87
C LYS A 12 16.23 -52.75 15.68
N ALA A 13 17.43 -52.62 15.12
CA ALA A 13 18.55 -51.94 15.78
C ALA A 13 18.27 -50.44 15.99
N LEU A 14 17.70 -49.76 14.98
CA LEU A 14 17.25 -48.37 15.05
C LEU A 14 16.14 -48.16 16.10
N ALA A 15 15.14 -49.05 16.14
CA ALA A 15 14.06 -48.98 17.13
C ALA A 15 14.57 -49.15 18.58
N ASN A 16 15.65 -49.88 18.77
CA ASN A 16 16.28 -50.12 20.08
C ASN A 16 17.43 -49.13 20.39
N GLY A 17 17.59 -48.06 19.60
CA GLY A 17 18.58 -47.02 19.85
C GLY A 17 20.04 -47.44 19.60
N MET A 18 20.28 -48.54 18.87
CA MET A 18 21.62 -49.01 18.54
C MET A 18 22.08 -48.38 17.21
N PRO A 19 23.33 -47.87 17.12
CA PRO A 19 23.84 -47.26 15.91
C PRO A 19 24.13 -48.32 14.83
N VAL A 20 23.43 -48.23 13.70
CA VAL A 20 23.69 -49.08 12.52
C VAL A 20 24.85 -48.46 11.73
N ILE A 21 26.01 -49.12 11.72
CA ILE A 21 27.20 -48.66 10.97
C ILE A 21 27.09 -49.16 9.52
N ALA A 22 26.19 -48.55 8.74
CA ALA A 22 26.19 -48.71 7.29
C ALA A 22 27.17 -47.73 6.64
N ALA A 23 28.12 -48.27 5.88
CA ALA A 23 29.12 -47.53 5.13
C ALA A 23 28.49 -46.48 4.18
N LYS A 24 29.15 -45.32 4.08
CA LYS A 24 28.77 -44.10 3.36
C LYS A 24 27.71 -43.25 4.07
N SER A 25 28.18 -42.48 5.05
CA SER A 25 27.51 -41.26 5.52
C SER A 25 27.40 -40.25 4.37
N SER A 26 26.37 -40.38 3.53
CA SER A 26 25.75 -39.22 2.93
C SER A 26 24.82 -38.66 4.01
N ALA A 27 25.28 -37.65 4.76
CA ALA A 27 24.40 -36.87 5.61
C ALA A 27 23.21 -36.44 4.74
N LYS A 28 22.05 -37.07 4.95
CA LYS A 28 20.82 -36.78 4.22
C LYS A 28 20.32 -35.46 4.79
N VAL A 29 20.85 -34.35 4.26
CA VAL A 29 20.34 -33.01 4.53
C VAL A 29 18.88 -33.05 4.10
N ILE A 30 17.96 -33.10 5.06
CA ILE A 30 16.54 -32.87 4.77
C ILE A 30 16.48 -31.38 4.42
N PRO A 31 16.24 -30.99 3.17
CA PRO A 31 16.10 -29.59 2.85
C PRO A 31 14.88 -29.10 3.63
N ILE A 32 15.08 -28.16 4.56
CA ILE A 32 13.98 -27.41 5.15
C ILE A 32 13.43 -26.58 3.99
N GLN A 33 12.39 -27.09 3.34
CA GLN A 33 11.75 -26.37 2.26
C GLN A 33 11.06 -25.16 2.89
N ALA A 34 11.58 -23.97 2.59
CA ALA A 34 10.95 -22.74 3.02
C ALA A 34 9.52 -22.72 2.46
N ILE A 35 8.55 -22.69 3.37
CA ILE A 35 7.14 -22.54 3.03
C ILE A 35 6.94 -21.23 2.25
N SER A 36 6.05 -21.21 1.25
CA SER A 36 5.72 -19.97 0.55
C SER A 36 4.99 -19.01 1.50
N ALA A 37 5.04 -17.71 1.20
CA ALA A 37 4.32 -16.71 2.00
C ALA A 37 2.82 -17.01 2.07
N GLU A 38 2.23 -17.49 0.98
CA GLU A 38 0.82 -17.88 0.93
C GLU A 38 0.52 -19.11 1.79
N ALA A 39 1.39 -20.11 1.75
CA ALA A 39 1.23 -21.32 2.56
C ALA A 39 1.45 -21.03 4.06
N GLU A 40 2.34 -20.08 4.41
CA GLU A 40 2.49 -19.61 5.79
C GLU A 40 1.25 -18.87 6.29
N VAL A 41 0.64 -18.02 5.47
CA VAL A 41 -0.64 -17.38 5.81
C VAL A 41 -1.73 -18.44 5.98
N ALA A 42 -1.84 -19.41 5.07
CA ALA A 42 -2.83 -20.49 5.17
C ALA A 42 -2.64 -21.30 6.46
N ARG A 43 -1.40 -21.68 6.81
CA ARG A 43 -1.06 -22.37 8.05
C ARG A 43 -1.46 -21.56 9.28
N ALA A 44 -1.06 -20.28 9.33
CA ALA A 44 -1.38 -19.41 10.45
C ALA A 44 -2.89 -19.19 10.59
N LEU A 45 -3.61 -18.99 9.49
CA LEU A 45 -5.08 -18.86 9.50
C LEU A 45 -5.78 -20.14 9.96
N GLN A 46 -5.27 -21.33 9.60
CA GLN A 46 -5.78 -22.60 10.11
C GLN A 46 -5.68 -22.68 11.64
N ILE A 47 -4.51 -22.31 12.19
CA ILE A 47 -4.28 -22.27 13.64
C ILE A 47 -5.19 -21.21 14.28
N CYS A 48 -5.31 -20.02 13.68
CA CYS A 48 -6.18 -18.96 14.17
C CYS A 48 -7.66 -19.41 14.21
N ASN A 49 -8.14 -20.11 13.19
CA ASN A 49 -9.51 -20.60 13.10
C ASN A 49 -9.81 -21.71 14.11
N ALA A 50 -8.82 -22.53 14.45
CA ALA A 50 -8.93 -23.55 15.49
C ALA A 50 -8.89 -22.96 16.91
N CYS A 51 -7.98 -22.03 17.18
CA CYS A 51 -7.75 -21.47 18.52
C CYS A 51 -8.76 -20.38 18.91
N ARG A 52 -9.16 -19.53 17.95
CA ARG A 52 -10.12 -18.42 18.11
C ARG A 52 -9.85 -17.37 19.19
N TYR A 53 -8.75 -17.45 19.92
CA TYR A 53 -8.40 -16.48 20.96
C TYR A 53 -8.36 -15.01 20.45
N CYS A 54 -7.93 -14.81 19.19
CA CYS A 54 -7.80 -13.49 18.59
C CYS A 54 -9.10 -12.90 18.01
N GLU A 55 -10.27 -13.55 18.21
CA GLU A 55 -11.54 -13.13 17.61
C GLU A 55 -11.93 -11.69 17.95
N GLY A 56 -11.75 -11.27 19.22
CA GLY A 56 -11.99 -9.89 19.66
C GLY A 56 -10.91 -8.88 19.27
N PHE A 57 -9.74 -9.34 18.79
CA PHE A 57 -8.58 -8.49 18.49
C PHE A 57 -8.38 -8.23 17.00
N CYS A 58 -9.01 -9.04 16.14
CA CYS A 58 -8.75 -9.04 14.71
C CYS A 58 -10.04 -8.79 13.92
N ALA A 59 -10.17 -7.61 13.33
CA ALA A 59 -11.34 -7.29 12.50
C ALA A 59 -11.49 -8.14 11.22
N VAL A 60 -10.48 -8.94 10.86
CA VAL A 60 -10.55 -9.90 9.74
C VAL A 60 -11.21 -11.21 10.16
N PHE A 61 -11.30 -11.49 11.47
CA PHE A 61 -11.78 -12.76 12.02
C PHE A 61 -13.17 -13.15 11.49
N PRO A 62 -14.17 -12.24 11.44
CA PRO A 62 -15.49 -12.59 10.89
C PRO A 62 -15.48 -13.01 9.41
N ALA A 63 -14.51 -12.54 8.63
CA ALA A 63 -14.32 -13.01 7.26
C ALA A 63 -13.60 -14.37 7.24
N MET A 64 -12.57 -14.52 8.08
CA MET A 64 -11.78 -15.76 8.17
C MET A 64 -12.64 -16.97 8.56
N THR A 65 -13.53 -16.81 9.54
CA THR A 65 -14.36 -17.92 10.09
C THR A 65 -15.44 -18.41 9.14
N ARG A 66 -15.59 -17.82 7.95
CA ARG A 66 -16.49 -18.30 6.90
C ARG A 66 -15.84 -19.36 6.00
N ARG A 67 -14.65 -19.84 6.38
CA ARG A 67 -13.78 -20.74 5.60
C ARG A 67 -13.27 -21.87 6.50
N LEU A 68 -13.11 -23.06 5.92
CA LEU A 68 -12.43 -24.20 6.56
C LEU A 68 -11.01 -24.42 6.01
N GLU A 69 -10.80 -23.99 4.76
CA GLU A 69 -9.52 -24.07 4.06
C GLU A 69 -9.17 -22.68 3.51
N PHE A 70 -7.87 -22.42 3.36
CA PHE A 70 -7.36 -21.13 2.94
C PHE A 70 -6.55 -21.27 1.65
N GLY A 71 -7.26 -21.32 0.52
CA GLY A 71 -6.64 -21.33 -0.81
C GLY A 71 -5.99 -19.99 -1.15
N THR A 72 -5.28 -19.94 -2.29
CA THR A 72 -4.57 -18.73 -2.73
C THR A 72 -5.47 -17.50 -2.79
N ALA A 73 -6.68 -17.62 -3.35
CA ALA A 73 -7.62 -16.51 -3.45
C ALA A 73 -8.08 -16.00 -2.07
N ASP A 74 -8.33 -16.90 -1.11
CA ASP A 74 -8.69 -16.55 0.27
C ASP A 74 -7.54 -15.83 0.97
N VAL A 75 -6.31 -16.33 0.80
CA VAL A 75 -5.11 -15.75 1.37
C VAL A 75 -4.88 -14.33 0.84
N HIS A 76 -4.98 -14.10 -0.47
CA HIS A 76 -4.86 -12.75 -1.03
C HIS A 76 -6.01 -11.83 -0.61
N TYR A 77 -7.24 -12.34 -0.53
CA TYR A 77 -8.39 -11.59 -0.03
C TYR A 77 -8.19 -11.14 1.43
N LEU A 78 -7.94 -12.08 2.34
CA LEU A 78 -7.80 -11.81 3.77
C LEU A 78 -6.55 -10.97 4.06
N ALA A 79 -5.46 -11.14 3.30
CA ALA A 79 -4.27 -10.31 3.41
C ALA A 79 -4.58 -8.84 3.10
N ASN A 80 -5.38 -8.55 2.07
CA ASN A 80 -5.76 -7.18 1.69
C ASN A 80 -6.90 -6.61 2.54
N LEU A 81 -7.73 -7.48 3.15
CA LEU A 81 -8.69 -7.10 4.19
C LEU A 81 -7.99 -6.75 5.52
N CYS A 82 -6.85 -7.36 5.81
CA CYS A 82 -6.06 -7.09 7.00
C CYS A 82 -5.47 -5.66 7.00
N HIS A 83 -5.71 -4.92 8.09
CA HIS A 83 -5.24 -3.54 8.28
C HIS A 83 -3.83 -3.42 8.88
N ASN A 84 -3.17 -4.55 9.11
CA ASN A 84 -1.88 -4.63 9.76
C ASN A 84 -1.88 -3.95 11.13
N CYS A 85 -2.87 -4.31 11.96
CA CYS A 85 -3.12 -3.67 13.25
C CYS A 85 -2.06 -4.06 14.30
N GLY A 86 -1.69 -5.34 14.36
CA GLY A 86 -0.68 -5.86 15.28
C GLY A 86 -1.23 -6.45 16.58
N ALA A 87 -2.46 -6.06 16.98
CA ALA A 87 -3.09 -6.54 18.21
C ALA A 87 -3.14 -8.07 18.35
N CYS A 88 -3.44 -8.78 17.25
CA CYS A 88 -3.45 -10.24 17.24
C CYS A 88 -2.08 -10.88 17.49
N LEU A 89 -0.95 -10.20 17.22
CA LEU A 89 0.37 -10.73 17.56
C LEU A 89 0.59 -10.67 19.06
N HIS A 90 0.29 -9.53 19.69
CA HIS A 90 0.47 -9.35 21.13
C HIS A 90 -0.43 -10.25 21.97
N ALA A 91 -1.62 -10.58 21.47
CA ALA A 91 -2.56 -11.47 22.14
C ALA A 91 -2.30 -12.97 21.85
N CYS A 92 -1.48 -13.33 20.87
CA CYS A 92 -1.39 -14.71 20.41
C CYS A 92 -0.55 -15.58 21.37
N GLN A 93 -1.18 -16.62 21.93
CA GLN A 93 -0.52 -17.64 22.77
C GLN A 93 0.57 -18.43 22.03
N TYR A 94 0.49 -18.45 20.70
CA TYR A 94 1.41 -19.15 19.81
C TYR A 94 2.37 -18.21 19.07
N ALA A 95 2.42 -16.93 19.47
CA ALA A 95 3.41 -16.00 18.94
C ALA A 95 4.84 -16.49 19.27
N PRO A 96 5.86 -16.10 18.48
CA PRO A 96 7.25 -16.35 18.85
C PRO A 96 7.54 -15.88 20.29
N PRO A 97 8.28 -16.66 21.10
CA PRO A 97 9.13 -17.81 20.72
C PRO A 97 8.44 -19.19 20.76
N HIS A 98 7.11 -19.28 20.86
CA HIS A 98 6.40 -20.56 20.84
C HIS A 98 6.75 -21.39 19.58
N GLU A 99 6.74 -22.72 19.67
CA GLU A 99 7.15 -23.64 18.58
C GLU A 99 6.40 -23.41 17.26
N PHE A 100 5.09 -23.13 17.33
CA PHE A 100 4.28 -22.77 16.15
C PHE A 100 4.63 -21.43 15.51
N ALA A 101 5.32 -20.54 16.24
CA ALA A 101 5.84 -19.24 15.81
C ALA A 101 4.85 -18.40 14.98
N VAL A 102 3.58 -18.36 15.38
CA VAL A 102 2.50 -17.72 14.62
C VAL A 102 2.68 -16.20 14.61
N ASN A 103 3.05 -15.65 13.46
CA ASN A 103 3.10 -14.20 13.23
C ASN A 103 2.23 -13.81 12.03
N ILE A 104 0.92 -13.79 12.25
CA ILE A 104 -0.06 -13.50 11.20
C ILE A 104 0.06 -12.08 10.62
N PRO A 105 0.37 -11.00 11.36
CA PRO A 105 0.56 -9.68 10.75
C PRO A 105 1.69 -9.65 9.74
N LYS A 106 2.84 -10.26 10.06
CA LYS A 106 4.00 -10.35 9.17
C LYS A 106 3.68 -11.21 7.94
N ALA A 107 3.15 -12.42 8.12
CA ALA A 107 2.79 -13.30 7.02
C ALA A 107 1.81 -12.64 6.04
N MET A 108 0.77 -11.99 6.56
CA MET A 108 -0.19 -11.22 5.75
C MET A 108 0.46 -10.00 5.08
N ALA A 109 1.46 -9.37 5.71
CA ALA A 109 2.21 -8.29 5.09
C ALA A 109 2.95 -8.77 3.85
N GLU A 110 3.68 -9.89 3.95
CA GLU A 110 4.41 -10.47 2.82
C GLU A 110 3.50 -10.77 1.62
N VAL A 111 2.34 -11.41 1.85
CA VAL A 111 1.34 -11.68 0.81
C VAL A 111 0.75 -10.39 0.22
N ARG A 112 0.49 -9.35 1.03
CA ARG A 112 0.06 -8.03 0.49
C ARG A 112 1.12 -7.43 -0.44
N GLY A 113 2.39 -7.47 -0.04
CA GLY A 113 3.49 -6.98 -0.88
C GLY A 113 3.56 -7.72 -2.21
N LYS A 114 3.34 -9.03 -2.19
CA LYS A 114 3.22 -9.85 -3.40
C LYS A 114 2.00 -9.47 -4.24
N THR A 115 0.84 -9.27 -3.62
CA THR A 115 -0.39 -8.79 -4.29
C THR A 115 -0.11 -7.55 -5.12
N TYR A 116 0.57 -6.54 -4.54
CA TYR A 116 0.82 -5.28 -5.27
C TYR A 116 1.64 -5.50 -6.54
N ALA A 117 2.60 -6.42 -6.53
CA ALA A 117 3.43 -6.73 -7.68
C ALA A 117 2.73 -7.65 -8.69
N ASP A 118 2.01 -8.67 -8.23
CA ASP A 118 1.43 -9.70 -9.09
C ASP A 118 0.21 -9.19 -9.87
N TYR A 119 -0.55 -8.27 -9.27
CA TYR A 119 -1.68 -7.61 -9.92
C TYR A 119 -1.29 -6.26 -10.57
N ALA A 120 -0.03 -5.85 -10.51
CA ALA A 120 0.42 -4.65 -11.23
C ALA A 120 0.36 -4.86 -12.75
N TRP A 121 -0.08 -3.82 -13.46
CA TRP A 121 -0.07 -3.81 -14.92
C TRP A 121 0.76 -2.63 -15.46
N PRO A 122 1.66 -2.85 -16.44
CA PRO A 122 2.20 -4.14 -16.85
C PRO A 122 3.09 -4.76 -15.75
N SER A 123 3.16 -6.08 -15.70
CA SER A 123 3.83 -6.83 -14.62
C SER A 123 5.34 -6.55 -14.51
N ALA A 124 6.00 -6.24 -15.63
CA ALA A 124 7.42 -5.91 -15.65
C ALA A 124 7.76 -4.69 -14.78
N LEU A 125 6.91 -3.66 -14.80
CA LEU A 125 7.10 -2.44 -14.01
C LEU A 125 6.86 -2.69 -12.52
N GLY A 126 5.87 -3.52 -12.18
CA GLY A 126 5.64 -3.97 -10.79
C GLY A 126 6.85 -4.72 -10.22
N GLY A 127 7.48 -5.59 -11.02
CA GLY A 127 8.70 -6.30 -10.65
C GLY A 127 9.90 -5.37 -10.39
N LEU A 128 10.08 -4.33 -11.22
CA LEU A 128 11.13 -3.34 -11.07
C LEU A 128 10.93 -2.50 -9.79
N TYR A 129 9.71 -2.00 -9.58
CA TYR A 129 9.39 -1.16 -8.44
C TYR A 129 9.56 -1.93 -7.11
N ARG A 130 9.16 -3.20 -7.06
CA ARG A 130 9.34 -4.06 -5.87
C ARG A 130 10.80 -4.16 -5.43
N ARG A 131 11.76 -4.15 -6.36
CA ARG A 131 13.19 -4.31 -6.06
C ARG A 131 13.85 -2.99 -5.62
N ASN A 132 13.46 -1.87 -6.22
CA ASN A 132 14.19 -0.60 -6.12
C ASN A 132 13.31 0.63 -5.83
N GLY A 133 12.12 0.47 -5.24
CA GLY A 133 11.08 1.52 -5.16
C GLY A 133 11.56 2.90 -4.69
N LEU A 134 12.38 2.98 -3.63
CA LEU A 134 12.94 4.25 -3.14
C LEU A 134 13.90 4.88 -4.16
N THR A 135 14.91 4.12 -4.60
CA THR A 135 15.92 4.57 -5.56
C THR A 135 15.27 5.01 -6.87
N LEU A 136 14.30 4.23 -7.37
CA LEU A 136 13.55 4.55 -8.57
C LEU A 136 12.74 5.84 -8.42
N SER A 137 12.07 6.03 -7.27
CA SER A 137 11.30 7.25 -7.01
C SER A 137 12.21 8.48 -6.97
N LEU A 138 13.33 8.42 -6.25
CA LEU A 138 14.30 9.53 -6.17
C LEU A 138 14.96 9.81 -7.52
N ALA A 139 15.35 8.77 -8.26
CA ALA A 139 15.92 8.92 -9.60
C ALA A 139 14.92 9.56 -10.58
N LEU A 140 13.65 9.15 -10.54
CA LEU A 140 12.60 9.76 -11.36
C LEU A 140 12.40 11.24 -11.02
N VAL A 141 12.32 11.58 -9.73
CA VAL A 141 12.20 12.98 -9.30
C VAL A 141 13.39 13.81 -9.81
N ALA A 142 14.62 13.32 -9.60
CA ALA A 142 15.83 14.03 -10.01
C ALA A 142 15.89 14.19 -11.53
N ALA A 143 15.64 13.11 -12.29
CA ALA A 143 15.68 13.11 -13.74
C ALA A 143 14.61 14.03 -14.36
N LEU A 144 13.36 13.97 -13.86
CA LEU A 144 12.27 14.80 -14.36
C LEU A 144 12.46 16.28 -13.98
N THR A 145 12.94 16.55 -12.77
CA THR A 145 13.30 17.92 -12.35
C THR A 145 14.42 18.47 -13.22
N LEU A 146 15.49 17.71 -13.42
CA LEU A 146 16.61 18.11 -14.27
C LEU A 146 16.17 18.33 -15.72
N PHE A 147 15.34 17.43 -16.26
CA PHE A 147 14.77 17.57 -17.61
C PHE A 147 13.98 18.87 -17.75
N LEU A 148 13.11 19.20 -16.78
CA LEU A 148 12.35 20.45 -16.79
C LEU A 148 13.24 21.69 -16.66
N VAL A 149 14.27 21.63 -15.80
CA VAL A 149 15.27 22.71 -15.67
C VAL A 149 16.02 22.92 -16.99
N LEU A 150 16.49 21.85 -17.64
CA LEU A 150 17.17 21.94 -18.92
C LEU A 150 16.24 22.48 -20.01
N ALA A 151 14.97 22.08 -20.04
CA ALA A 151 13.99 22.60 -20.98
C ALA A 151 13.81 24.13 -20.83
N VAL A 152 13.72 24.63 -19.59
CA VAL A 152 13.64 26.07 -19.30
C VAL A 152 14.92 26.80 -19.73
N VAL A 153 16.10 26.25 -19.43
CA VAL A 153 17.39 26.87 -19.82
C VAL A 153 17.56 26.96 -21.33
N LEU A 154 17.17 25.91 -22.07
CA LEU A 154 17.29 25.85 -23.52
C LEU A 154 16.26 26.75 -24.24
N GLN A 155 15.07 26.95 -23.68
CA GLN A 155 14.07 27.87 -24.24
C GLN A 155 14.27 29.34 -23.82
N GLY A 156 14.84 29.59 -22.64
CA GLY A 156 14.91 30.91 -21.99
C GLY A 156 16.22 31.69 -22.18
N GLN A 157 17.05 31.37 -23.17
CA GLN A 157 18.33 32.03 -23.44
C GLN A 157 19.41 31.89 -22.33
N GLY A 158 19.41 30.79 -21.57
CA GLY A 158 20.51 30.43 -20.65
C GLY A 158 20.14 30.37 -19.16
N LEU A 159 21.15 30.31 -18.29
CA LEU A 159 20.99 30.12 -16.84
C LEU A 159 20.25 31.28 -16.14
N GLY A 160 20.20 32.47 -16.76
CA GLY A 160 19.47 33.62 -16.24
C GLY A 160 17.95 33.37 -16.11
N ALA A 161 17.39 32.51 -16.96
CA ALA A 161 15.97 32.14 -16.90
C ALA A 161 15.56 31.41 -15.60
N LEU A 162 16.53 30.83 -14.87
CA LEU A 162 16.29 30.15 -13.60
C LEU A 162 16.05 31.12 -12.43
N TRP A 163 16.50 32.37 -12.57
CA TRP A 163 16.49 33.38 -11.51
C TRP A 163 15.83 34.71 -11.94
N GLY A 164 15.56 34.90 -13.23
CA GLY A 164 15.01 36.13 -13.80
C GLY A 164 13.48 36.19 -13.86
N ALA A 165 12.76 35.43 -13.03
CA ALA A 165 11.30 35.47 -13.02
C ALA A 165 10.80 36.85 -12.52
N GLU A 166 10.08 37.58 -13.37
CA GLU A 166 9.38 38.82 -13.01
C GLU A 166 8.51 38.61 -11.76
N PRO A 167 8.63 39.47 -10.72
CA PRO A 167 7.81 39.38 -9.51
C PRO A 167 6.31 39.39 -9.86
N GLY A 168 5.58 38.34 -9.48
CA GLY A 168 4.16 38.15 -9.82
C GLY A 168 3.88 37.31 -11.07
N GLY A 169 4.91 36.68 -11.63
CA GLY A 169 4.86 35.94 -12.90
C GLY A 169 3.83 34.81 -12.97
N ASN A 170 2.98 34.88 -13.99
CA ASN A 170 2.16 33.76 -14.44
C ASN A 170 3.06 32.60 -14.86
N PHE A 171 3.03 31.49 -14.11
CA PHE A 171 3.86 30.29 -14.36
C PHE A 171 3.63 29.68 -15.75
N TYR A 172 2.51 30.00 -16.43
CA TYR A 172 2.28 29.61 -17.83
C TYR A 172 3.27 30.24 -18.81
N ARG A 173 4.02 31.27 -18.41
CA ARG A 173 5.15 31.79 -19.20
C ARG A 173 6.31 30.81 -19.27
N LEU A 174 6.53 30.02 -18.21
CA LEU A 174 7.58 29.00 -18.18
C LEU A 174 7.09 27.71 -18.84
N PHE A 175 5.90 27.27 -18.46
CA PHE A 175 5.28 26.06 -19.02
C PHE A 175 3.86 26.36 -19.48
N PRO A 176 3.64 26.57 -20.79
CA PRO A 176 2.32 26.84 -21.33
C PRO A 176 1.30 25.75 -20.95
N HIS A 177 0.05 26.14 -20.72
CA HIS A 177 -1.00 25.22 -20.26
C HIS A 177 -1.10 23.93 -21.10
N ASN A 178 -1.07 24.06 -22.43
CA ASN A 178 -1.16 22.90 -23.34
C ASN A 178 0.03 21.95 -23.22
N LEU A 179 1.23 22.46 -22.88
CA LEU A 179 2.39 21.62 -22.63
C LEU A 179 2.18 20.81 -21.33
N LEU A 180 1.70 21.44 -20.27
CA LEU A 180 1.38 20.75 -19.02
C LEU A 180 0.32 19.66 -19.24
N VAL A 181 -0.75 19.97 -19.96
CA VAL A 181 -1.78 18.98 -20.32
C VAL A 181 -1.19 17.84 -21.13
N GLY A 182 -0.39 18.15 -22.16
CA GLY A 182 0.25 17.14 -23.02
C GLY A 182 1.20 16.21 -22.27
N MET A 183 1.86 16.68 -21.21
CA MET A 183 2.75 15.87 -20.38
C MET A 183 2.00 15.05 -19.33
N PHE A 184 1.06 15.65 -18.59
CA PHE A 184 0.43 15.02 -17.44
C PHE A 184 -0.79 14.15 -17.79
N ALA A 185 -1.57 14.52 -18.82
CA ALA A 185 -2.78 13.76 -19.17
C ALA A 185 -2.48 12.32 -19.62
N PRO A 186 -1.46 12.04 -20.47
CA PRO A 186 -1.13 10.66 -20.84
C PRO A 186 -0.72 9.81 -19.64
N VAL A 187 0.08 10.37 -18.73
CA VAL A 187 0.51 9.67 -17.50
C VAL A 187 -0.68 9.41 -16.60
N PHE A 188 -1.58 10.39 -16.42
CA PHE A 188 -2.81 10.20 -15.65
C PHE A 188 -3.69 9.08 -16.22
N LEU A 189 -3.96 9.10 -17.52
CA LEU A 189 -4.75 8.07 -18.20
C LEU A 189 -4.11 6.69 -18.07
N PHE A 190 -2.79 6.60 -18.24
CA PHE A 190 -2.04 5.36 -18.05
C PHE A 190 -2.19 4.82 -16.62
N VAL A 191 -2.07 5.68 -15.60
CA VAL A 191 -2.21 5.29 -14.19
C VAL A 191 -3.62 4.78 -13.88
N VAL A 192 -4.65 5.47 -14.35
CA VAL A 192 -6.05 5.04 -14.20
C VAL A 192 -6.27 3.68 -14.86
N PHE A 193 -5.75 3.51 -16.08
CA PHE A 193 -5.85 2.24 -16.79
C PHE A 193 -5.10 1.10 -16.07
N ALA A 194 -3.86 1.34 -15.65
CA ALA A 194 -3.03 0.36 -14.95
C ALA A 194 -3.66 -0.11 -13.63
N LEU A 195 -4.17 0.82 -12.82
CA LEU A 195 -4.89 0.51 -11.58
C LEU A 195 -6.20 -0.23 -11.88
N GLY A 196 -6.95 0.20 -12.89
CA GLY A 196 -8.19 -0.46 -13.31
C GLY A 196 -7.97 -1.91 -13.74
N MET A 197 -6.91 -2.18 -14.51
CA MET A 197 -6.52 -3.53 -14.91
C MET A 197 -6.11 -4.39 -13.71
N GLY A 198 -5.33 -3.83 -12.78
CA GLY A 198 -4.92 -4.54 -11.57
C GLY A 198 -6.10 -4.94 -10.68
N VAL A 199 -7.01 -4.01 -10.43
CA VAL A 199 -8.24 -4.29 -9.66
C VAL A 199 -9.12 -5.31 -10.37
N ARG A 200 -9.32 -5.18 -11.68
CA ARG A 200 -10.12 -6.12 -12.45
C ARG A 200 -9.60 -7.55 -12.30
N ARG A 201 -8.27 -7.74 -12.37
CA ARG A 201 -7.65 -9.05 -12.20
C ARG A 201 -7.80 -9.58 -10.77
N PHE A 202 -7.48 -8.75 -9.76
CA PHE A 202 -7.66 -9.10 -8.34
C PHE A 202 -9.11 -9.49 -8.04
N TRP A 203 -10.06 -8.72 -8.55
CA TRP A 203 -11.49 -8.95 -8.37
C TRP A 203 -11.96 -10.26 -9.00
N LYS A 204 -11.52 -10.56 -10.22
CA LYS A 204 -11.87 -11.80 -10.93
C LYS A 204 -11.41 -13.04 -10.15
N GLU A 205 -10.24 -12.96 -9.52
CA GLU A 205 -9.67 -14.07 -8.74
C GLU A 205 -10.32 -14.22 -7.35
N VAL A 206 -10.65 -13.12 -6.67
CA VAL A 206 -11.22 -13.14 -5.31
C VAL A 206 -12.75 -13.33 -5.29
N LYS A 207 -13.48 -12.94 -6.34
CA LYS A 207 -14.96 -13.04 -6.37
C LYS A 207 -15.48 -14.47 -6.07
N PRO A 208 -14.97 -15.54 -6.72
CA PRO A 208 -15.41 -16.91 -6.42
C PRO A 208 -15.14 -17.33 -4.96
N ALA A 209 -13.99 -16.92 -4.41
CA ALA A 209 -13.60 -17.21 -3.03
C ALA A 209 -14.42 -16.43 -1.97
N THR A 210 -15.22 -15.45 -2.39
CA THR A 210 -16.00 -14.57 -1.50
C THR A 210 -17.49 -14.63 -1.83
N SER A 211 -18.06 -15.84 -1.84
CA SER A 211 -19.47 -16.18 -2.18
C SER A 211 -19.87 -16.14 -3.65
N GLY A 212 -19.07 -15.58 -4.56
CA GLY A 212 -19.46 -15.40 -5.97
C GLY A 212 -20.56 -14.37 -6.23
N ALA A 213 -21.24 -13.88 -5.18
CA ALA A 213 -22.36 -12.94 -5.30
C ALA A 213 -21.93 -11.58 -5.91
N ASP A 214 -22.83 -10.96 -6.65
CA ASP A 214 -22.64 -9.62 -7.19
C ASP A 214 -22.76 -8.53 -6.11
N VAL A 215 -22.13 -7.39 -6.37
CA VAL A 215 -22.15 -6.25 -5.44
C VAL A 215 -23.53 -5.62 -5.46
N ASN A 216 -24.09 -5.43 -4.27
CA ASN A 216 -25.34 -4.68 -4.08
C ASN A 216 -25.08 -3.28 -3.52
N ARG A 217 -26.06 -2.38 -3.66
CA ARG A 217 -25.96 -0.97 -3.22
C ARG A 217 -25.67 -0.84 -1.71
N PRO A 218 -26.33 -1.59 -0.81
CA PRO A 218 -26.02 -1.51 0.62
C PRO A 218 -24.57 -1.89 0.95
N ALA A 219 -24.03 -2.95 0.33
CA ALA A 219 -22.65 -3.36 0.52
C ALA A 219 -21.66 -2.28 0.02
N ALA A 220 -21.96 -1.65 -1.12
CA ALA A 220 -21.16 -0.56 -1.65
C ALA A 220 -21.17 0.68 -0.75
N ALA A 221 -22.34 1.08 -0.25
CA ALA A 221 -22.47 2.22 0.66
C ALA A 221 -21.73 1.98 1.98
N GLU A 222 -21.83 0.78 2.55
CA GLU A 222 -21.10 0.43 3.77
C GLU A 222 -19.59 0.40 3.52
N ALA A 223 -19.13 -0.20 2.42
CA ALA A 223 -17.70 -0.24 2.09
C ALA A 223 -17.14 1.17 1.88
N ALA A 224 -17.89 2.07 1.23
CA ALA A 224 -17.51 3.46 1.09
C ALA A 224 -17.39 4.16 2.45
N SER A 225 -18.37 3.97 3.34
CA SER A 225 -18.32 4.50 4.71
C SER A 225 -17.11 3.96 5.49
N ASP A 226 -16.85 2.65 5.42
CA ASP A 226 -15.74 2.00 6.13
C ASP A 226 -14.38 2.51 5.66
N VAL A 227 -14.22 2.72 4.34
CA VAL A 227 -13.02 3.29 3.72
C VAL A 227 -12.84 4.75 4.15
N LEU A 228 -13.88 5.58 4.01
CA LEU A 228 -13.81 7.01 4.35
C LEU A 228 -13.58 7.28 5.84
N ARG A 229 -14.09 6.42 6.72
CA ARG A 229 -13.88 6.51 8.17
C ARG A 229 -12.59 5.83 8.63
N LEU A 230 -11.95 5.06 7.74
CA LEU A 230 -10.89 4.10 8.08
C LEU A 230 -11.29 3.25 9.28
N LYS A 231 -12.52 2.70 9.26
CA LYS A 231 -13.17 2.01 10.39
C LYS A 231 -12.18 1.04 11.04
N TYR A 232 -11.71 0.07 10.28
CA TYR A 232 -10.82 -0.98 10.78
C TYR A 232 -9.37 -0.58 11.13
N LEU A 233 -8.99 0.71 11.05
CA LEU A 233 -7.77 1.22 11.68
C LEU A 233 -7.98 1.59 13.17
N ASP A 234 -9.18 1.39 13.70
CA ASP A 234 -9.50 1.50 15.12
C ASP A 234 -9.42 0.16 15.88
N GLY A 235 -8.92 -0.90 15.23
CA GLY A 235 -8.80 -2.24 15.82
C GLY A 235 -10.08 -3.07 15.79
N GLY A 236 -11.22 -2.50 15.38
CA GLY A 236 -12.54 -3.14 15.45
C GLY A 236 -13.27 -2.88 16.77
N HIS A 237 -12.54 -2.60 17.85
CA HIS A 237 -13.05 -2.21 19.17
C HIS A 237 -13.05 -0.70 19.42
N GLY A 238 -12.47 0.10 18.51
CA GLY A 238 -12.52 1.57 18.57
C GLY A 238 -11.31 2.25 19.19
N GLU A 239 -10.41 1.52 19.86
CA GLU A 239 -9.28 2.12 20.60
C GLU A 239 -8.03 2.34 19.74
N GLY A 240 -7.95 1.74 18.56
CA GLY A 240 -6.83 1.91 17.64
C GLY A 240 -6.06 0.64 17.35
N CYS A 241 -4.86 0.82 16.81
CA CYS A 241 -3.96 -0.27 16.46
C CYS A 241 -2.60 -0.07 17.12
N SER A 242 -2.04 -1.17 17.62
CA SER A 242 -0.69 -1.25 18.18
C SER A 242 0.36 -0.79 17.16
N ASN A 243 1.47 -0.23 17.64
CA ASN A 243 2.54 0.26 16.77
C ASN A 243 3.95 -0.17 17.19
N ALA A 244 4.48 0.41 18.27
CA ALA A 244 5.82 0.11 18.77
C ALA A 244 5.81 -0.99 19.84
N ASP A 245 4.71 -1.03 20.60
CA ASP A 245 4.39 -1.93 21.69
C ASP A 245 2.92 -2.39 21.54
N ASP A 246 2.41 -3.08 22.54
CA ASP A 246 1.05 -3.64 22.60
C ASP A 246 -0.05 -2.59 22.83
N ALA A 247 0.31 -1.37 23.27
CA ALA A 247 -0.64 -0.31 23.56
C ALA A 247 -1.46 0.13 22.32
N TYR A 248 -2.77 0.26 22.51
CA TYR A 248 -3.67 0.74 21.46
C TYR A 248 -3.49 2.24 21.21
N THR A 249 -3.49 2.64 19.94
CA THR A 249 -3.43 4.04 19.56
C THR A 249 -4.15 4.35 18.26
N LEU A 250 -4.86 5.48 18.24
CA LEU A 250 -5.47 6.05 17.03
C LEU A 250 -4.49 6.85 16.16
N ALA A 251 -3.21 6.96 16.57
CA ALA A 251 -2.22 7.77 15.87
C ALA A 251 -2.11 7.40 14.38
N ARG A 252 -2.08 6.10 14.06
CA ARG A 252 -1.99 5.63 12.67
C ARG A 252 -3.24 5.98 11.88
N ARG A 253 -4.45 5.90 12.46
CA ARG A 253 -5.71 6.29 11.83
C ARG A 253 -5.74 7.79 11.53
N ARG A 254 -5.36 8.63 12.50
CA ARG A 254 -5.30 10.09 12.35
C ARG A 254 -4.29 10.52 11.27
N CYS A 255 -3.09 9.93 11.27
CA CYS A 255 -2.08 10.23 10.24
C CYS A 255 -2.55 9.78 8.84
N HIS A 256 -3.20 8.62 8.71
CA HIS A 256 -3.78 8.21 7.43
C HIS A 256 -4.92 9.13 6.99
N HIS A 257 -5.79 9.61 7.88
CA HIS A 257 -6.83 10.58 7.54
C HIS A 257 -6.25 11.88 7.01
N LEU A 258 -5.23 12.42 7.68
CA LEU A 258 -4.50 13.61 7.21
C LEU A 258 -3.90 13.39 5.82
N THR A 259 -3.26 12.24 5.58
CA THR A 259 -2.70 11.90 4.26
C THR A 259 -3.79 11.70 3.20
N PHE A 260 -4.84 10.93 3.50
CA PHE A 260 -5.91 10.60 2.56
C PHE A 260 -6.71 11.84 2.17
N TYR A 261 -7.26 12.57 3.15
CA TYR A 261 -8.02 13.78 2.87
C TYR A 261 -7.11 14.89 2.34
N GLY A 262 -5.86 14.97 2.79
CA GLY A 262 -4.87 15.90 2.23
C GLY A 262 -4.67 15.68 0.73
N PHE A 263 -4.44 14.42 0.31
CA PHE A 263 -4.32 14.06 -1.09
C PHE A 263 -5.60 14.33 -1.89
N VAL A 264 -6.78 13.95 -1.36
CA VAL A 264 -8.07 14.18 -2.02
C VAL A 264 -8.36 15.67 -2.22
N LEU A 265 -8.06 16.51 -1.23
CA LEU A 265 -8.23 17.96 -1.32
C LEU A 265 -7.27 18.58 -2.36
N CYS A 266 -6.00 18.14 -2.41
CA CYS A 266 -5.07 18.56 -3.45
C CYS A 266 -5.54 18.13 -4.86
N PHE A 267 -6.04 16.89 -5.00
CA PHE A 267 -6.60 16.42 -6.27
C PHE A 267 -7.84 17.22 -6.67
N ALA A 268 -8.74 17.50 -5.72
CA ALA A 268 -9.93 18.32 -5.93
C ALA A 268 -9.57 19.75 -6.34
N ALA A 269 -8.50 20.33 -5.78
CA ALA A 269 -7.99 21.64 -6.18
C ALA A 269 -7.58 21.65 -7.67
N THR A 270 -6.84 20.64 -8.13
CA THR A 270 -6.41 20.51 -9.53
C THR A 270 -7.59 20.25 -10.47
N ALA A 271 -8.54 19.39 -10.08
CA ALA A 271 -9.74 19.11 -10.85
C ALA A 271 -10.60 20.38 -10.99
N LEU A 272 -10.82 21.11 -9.90
CA LEU A 272 -11.59 22.34 -9.91
C LEU A 272 -10.89 23.45 -10.70
N ALA A 273 -9.56 23.55 -10.61
CA ALA A 273 -8.77 24.46 -11.44
C ALA A 273 -8.94 24.18 -12.94
N THR A 274 -9.09 22.91 -13.32
CA THR A 274 -9.35 22.50 -14.72
C THR A 274 -10.74 22.94 -15.17
N VAL A 275 -11.75 22.75 -14.32
CA VAL A 275 -13.13 23.24 -14.57
C VAL A 275 -13.14 24.76 -14.69
N TYR A 276 -12.45 25.47 -13.80
CA TYR A 276 -12.32 26.93 -13.84
C TYR A 276 -11.75 27.40 -15.18
N HIS A 277 -10.68 26.75 -15.65
CA HIS A 277 -10.05 27.11 -16.91
C HIS A 277 -10.95 26.84 -18.13
N TYR A 278 -11.49 25.64 -18.27
CA TYR A 278 -12.19 25.23 -19.50
C TYR A 278 -13.67 25.60 -19.55
N VAL A 279 -14.36 25.66 -18.40
CA VAL A 279 -15.81 25.94 -18.33
C VAL A 279 -16.05 27.43 -18.10
N PHE A 280 -15.32 28.03 -17.16
CA PHE A 280 -15.54 29.43 -16.76
C PHE A 280 -14.56 30.41 -17.40
N GLY A 281 -13.51 29.93 -18.07
CA GLY A 281 -12.45 30.78 -18.63
C GLY A 281 -11.57 31.45 -17.58
N TRP A 282 -11.69 31.06 -16.30
CA TRP A 282 -10.90 31.61 -15.21
C TRP A 282 -9.52 30.98 -15.22
N ALA A 283 -8.54 31.66 -15.80
CA ALA A 283 -7.18 31.16 -15.87
C ALA A 283 -6.41 31.41 -14.55
N ALA A 284 -5.55 30.46 -14.19
CA ALA A 284 -4.56 30.65 -13.14
C ALA A 284 -3.57 31.78 -13.53
N PRO A 285 -2.91 32.47 -12.56
CA PRO A 285 -2.80 32.13 -11.14
C PRO A 285 -4.02 32.50 -10.29
N TYR A 286 -4.48 31.57 -9.46
CA TYR A 286 -5.51 31.85 -8.45
C TYR A 286 -4.87 32.30 -7.13
N ASP A 287 -5.49 33.26 -6.44
CA ASP A 287 -5.11 33.66 -5.08
C ASP A 287 -6.23 33.37 -4.07
N LEU A 288 -5.94 33.55 -2.77
CA LEU A 288 -6.98 33.47 -1.75
C LEU A 288 -8.02 34.58 -1.97
N PRO A 289 -9.34 34.28 -1.81
CA PRO A 289 -9.93 33.09 -1.21
C PRO A 289 -10.48 32.06 -2.24
N SER A 290 -9.90 31.95 -3.43
CA SER A 290 -10.42 31.01 -4.45
C SER A 290 -10.46 29.55 -3.95
N LEU A 291 -11.50 28.81 -4.35
CA LEU A 291 -11.70 27.41 -3.95
C LEU A 291 -10.49 26.51 -4.29
N PRO A 292 -9.92 26.53 -5.51
CA PRO A 292 -8.71 25.75 -5.79
C PRO A 292 -7.56 26.05 -4.84
N LYS A 293 -7.37 27.32 -4.44
CA LYS A 293 -6.30 27.70 -3.52
C LYS A 293 -6.56 27.21 -2.10
N LEU A 294 -7.79 27.37 -1.58
CA LEU A 294 -8.17 26.89 -0.25
C LEU A 294 -8.01 25.38 -0.13
N LEU A 295 -8.55 24.63 -1.09
CA LEU A 295 -8.43 23.17 -1.13
C LEU A 295 -6.97 22.73 -1.24
N GLY A 296 -6.19 23.37 -2.10
CA GLY A 296 -4.76 23.06 -2.27
C GLY A 296 -3.92 23.36 -1.03
N ALA A 297 -4.17 24.48 -0.34
CA ALA A 297 -3.43 24.86 0.86
C ALA A 297 -3.76 23.93 2.05
N VAL A 298 -5.05 23.73 2.35
CA VAL A 298 -5.48 22.82 3.43
C VAL A 298 -5.06 21.38 3.12
N GLY A 299 -5.24 20.96 1.87
CA GLY A 299 -4.82 19.64 1.39
C GLY A 299 -3.31 19.43 1.52
N GLY A 300 -2.51 20.41 1.11
CA GLY A 300 -1.05 20.37 1.17
C GLY A 300 -0.53 20.27 2.60
N VAL A 301 -1.07 21.09 3.52
CA VAL A 301 -0.71 21.05 4.94
C VAL A 301 -1.10 19.71 5.57
N GLY A 302 -2.33 19.24 5.33
CA GLY A 302 -2.80 17.94 5.82
C GLY A 302 -1.94 16.78 5.31
N LEU A 303 -1.62 16.76 4.02
CA LEU A 303 -0.78 15.72 3.41
C LEU A 303 0.65 15.73 3.98
N MET A 304 1.24 16.91 4.17
CA MET A 304 2.58 17.07 4.73
C MET A 304 2.64 16.58 6.19
N LEU A 305 1.70 16.98 7.03
CA LEU A 305 1.63 16.57 8.44
C LEU A 305 1.33 15.08 8.58
N GLY A 306 0.40 14.56 7.77
CA GLY A 306 0.03 13.16 7.75
C GLY A 306 1.21 12.26 7.36
N THR A 307 1.93 12.61 6.29
CA THR A 307 3.09 11.84 5.82
C THR A 307 4.27 11.91 6.79
N ALA A 308 4.53 13.05 7.42
CA ALA A 308 5.53 13.15 8.49
C ALA A 308 5.19 12.26 9.70
N GLY A 309 3.91 12.23 10.09
CA GLY A 309 3.40 11.34 11.14
C GLY A 309 3.56 9.86 10.78
N LEU A 310 3.19 9.47 9.55
CA LEU A 310 3.34 8.10 9.06
C LEU A 310 4.80 7.67 8.96
N TRP A 311 5.70 8.57 8.56
CA TRP A 311 7.14 8.31 8.55
C TRP A 311 7.66 7.97 9.95
N ARG A 312 7.30 8.78 10.95
CA ARG A 312 7.67 8.56 12.35
C ARG A 312 7.12 7.23 12.87
N LEU A 313 5.84 6.93 12.59
CA LEU A 313 5.20 5.69 13.01
C LEU A 313 5.84 4.46 12.35
N ASN A 314 6.16 4.52 11.05
CA ASN A 314 6.81 3.43 10.33
C ASN A 314 8.19 3.10 10.90
N ARG A 315 8.99 4.11 11.24
CA ARG A 315 10.33 3.92 11.83
C ARG A 315 10.29 3.34 13.25
N ARG A 316 9.25 3.64 14.02
CA ARG A 316 9.05 3.12 15.39
C ARG A 316 8.24 1.84 15.45
N ARG A 317 7.77 1.31 14.32
CA ARG A 317 6.91 0.14 14.30
C ARG A 317 7.70 -1.11 14.68
N ASP A 318 7.10 -1.94 15.54
CA ASP A 318 7.64 -3.25 15.90
C ASP A 318 8.04 -4.03 14.63
N PRO A 319 9.30 -4.51 14.53
CA PRO A 319 9.76 -5.31 13.40
C PRO A 319 8.94 -6.57 13.12
N GLN A 320 8.26 -7.13 14.14
CA GLN A 320 7.41 -8.30 14.00
C GLN A 320 6.04 -7.98 13.41
N HIS A 321 5.62 -6.71 13.33
CA HIS A 321 4.34 -6.30 12.75
C HIS A 321 4.30 -6.25 11.23
N GLY A 322 5.41 -6.49 10.52
CA GLY A 322 5.41 -6.39 9.07
C GLY A 322 6.66 -6.95 8.41
N ASP A 323 6.67 -6.86 7.09
CA ASP A 323 7.80 -7.30 6.28
C ASP A 323 8.84 -6.18 6.13
N LEU A 324 10.06 -6.43 6.59
CA LEU A 324 11.18 -5.49 6.47
C LEU A 324 11.51 -5.20 5.00
N ARG A 325 11.28 -6.14 4.07
CA ARG A 325 11.55 -5.95 2.64
C ARG A 325 10.60 -4.91 2.00
N GLN A 326 9.48 -4.59 2.64
CA GLN A 326 8.55 -3.56 2.16
C GLN A 326 8.92 -2.14 2.62
N LYS A 327 9.80 -1.99 3.62
CA LYS A 327 10.15 -0.67 4.17
C LYS A 327 10.65 0.32 3.11
N PRO A 328 11.53 -0.04 2.15
CA PRO A 328 11.98 0.90 1.12
C PRO A 328 10.83 1.43 0.25
N MET A 329 9.89 0.57 -0.15
CA MET A 329 8.70 0.97 -0.90
C MET A 329 7.80 1.91 -0.08
N ASP A 330 7.55 1.57 1.18
CA ASP A 330 6.70 2.36 2.07
C ASP A 330 7.29 3.76 2.30
N LEU A 331 8.58 3.81 2.64
CA LEU A 331 9.28 5.06 2.89
C LEU A 331 9.45 5.89 1.62
N GLY A 332 9.73 5.27 0.47
CA GLY A 332 9.81 5.98 -0.82
C GLY A 332 8.50 6.66 -1.17
N PHE A 333 7.37 5.97 -1.01
CA PHE A 333 6.05 6.54 -1.26
C PHE A 333 5.72 7.68 -0.27
N ILE A 334 6.00 7.51 1.02
CA ILE A 334 5.78 8.55 2.04
C ILE A 334 6.65 9.78 1.74
N ALA A 335 7.93 9.58 1.40
CA ALA A 335 8.85 10.67 1.07
C ALA A 335 8.39 11.44 -0.17
N LEU A 336 7.88 10.75 -1.19
CA LEU A 336 7.40 11.37 -2.42
C LEU A 336 6.13 12.20 -2.19
N LEU A 337 5.17 11.69 -1.41
CA LEU A 337 4.00 12.47 -1.00
C LEU A 337 4.40 13.70 -0.17
N PHE A 338 5.33 13.53 0.78
CA PHE A 338 5.85 14.64 1.58
C PHE A 338 6.50 15.70 0.68
N LEU A 339 7.39 15.30 -0.23
CA LEU A 339 8.05 16.19 -1.19
C LEU A 339 7.04 16.93 -2.08
N VAL A 340 6.04 16.24 -2.63
CA VAL A 340 4.99 16.90 -3.44
C VAL A 340 4.23 17.94 -2.62
N SER A 341 3.84 17.60 -1.38
CA SER A 341 3.11 18.53 -0.52
C SER A 341 3.95 19.73 -0.07
N SER A 342 5.20 19.51 0.34
CA SER A 342 6.09 20.57 0.81
C SER A 342 6.57 21.46 -0.34
N SER A 343 6.91 20.88 -1.50
CA SER A 343 7.26 21.66 -2.70
C SER A 343 6.08 22.47 -3.23
N GLY A 344 4.83 21.98 -3.13
CA GLY A 344 3.64 22.73 -3.53
C GLY A 344 3.38 23.94 -2.61
N LEU A 345 3.54 23.77 -1.29
CA LEU A 345 3.46 24.87 -0.32
C LEU A 345 4.62 25.86 -0.51
N ALA A 346 5.85 25.35 -0.71
CA ALA A 346 7.01 26.19 -0.98
C ALA A 346 6.85 26.99 -2.27
N LEU A 347 6.30 26.39 -3.34
CA LEU A 347 5.98 27.08 -4.58
C LEU A 347 4.97 28.21 -4.36
N TRP A 348 3.96 28.00 -3.50
CA TRP A 348 3.00 29.04 -3.17
C TRP A 348 3.67 30.21 -2.43
N LEU A 349 4.49 29.93 -1.41
CA LEU A 349 5.19 30.96 -0.63
C LEU A 349 6.29 31.67 -1.46
N GLY A 350 6.99 30.92 -2.30
CA GLY A 350 8.10 31.39 -3.14
C GLY A 350 7.69 32.00 -4.47
N ARG A 351 6.38 32.11 -4.77
CA ARG A 351 5.87 32.54 -6.09
C ARG A 351 6.33 33.94 -6.53
N GLY A 352 6.66 34.81 -5.57
CA GLY A 352 7.15 36.17 -5.82
C GLY A 352 8.67 36.30 -5.81
N THR A 353 9.40 35.19 -5.76
CA THR A 353 10.86 35.16 -5.64
C THR A 353 11.53 34.65 -6.93
N PRO A 354 12.82 34.97 -7.15
CA PRO A 354 13.62 34.37 -8.22
C PRO A 354 13.60 32.84 -8.27
N ALA A 355 13.33 32.17 -7.14
CA ALA A 355 13.31 30.71 -7.04
C ALA A 355 12.08 30.05 -7.69
N LEU A 356 11.11 30.82 -8.21
CA LEU A 356 9.87 30.31 -8.80
C LEU A 356 10.12 29.20 -9.82
N ALA A 357 11.06 29.39 -10.75
CA ALA A 357 11.35 28.43 -11.82
C ALA A 357 11.82 27.08 -11.26
N LEU A 358 12.78 27.11 -10.33
CA LEU A 358 13.33 25.90 -9.72
C LEU A 358 12.31 25.17 -8.85
N LEU A 359 11.54 25.90 -8.05
CA LEU A 359 10.47 25.34 -7.23
C LEU A 359 9.39 24.70 -8.10
N LEU A 360 9.03 25.33 -9.22
CA LEU A 360 8.05 24.80 -10.16
C LEU A 360 8.56 23.52 -10.83
N CYS A 361 9.79 23.50 -11.33
CA CYS A 361 10.39 22.31 -11.92
C CYS A 361 10.47 21.15 -10.92
N LEU A 362 10.89 21.43 -9.67
CA LEU A 362 10.93 20.43 -8.60
C LEU A 362 9.54 19.88 -8.29
N HIS A 363 8.55 20.76 -8.13
CA HIS A 363 7.19 20.35 -7.82
C HIS A 363 6.58 19.51 -8.95
N LEU A 364 6.66 19.97 -10.20
CA LEU A 364 6.14 19.25 -11.37
C LEU A 364 6.86 17.91 -11.57
N GLY A 365 8.19 17.88 -11.43
CA GLY A 365 8.97 16.65 -11.47
C GLY A 365 8.55 15.65 -10.38
N ALA A 366 8.32 16.14 -9.16
CA ALA A 366 7.85 15.32 -8.04
C ALA A 366 6.42 14.79 -8.26
N VAL A 367 5.50 15.61 -8.76
CA VAL A 367 4.12 15.18 -9.07
C VAL A 367 4.14 14.14 -10.19
N MET A 368 4.91 14.37 -11.26
CA MET A 368 5.01 13.42 -12.36
C MET A 368 5.59 12.07 -11.91
N ALA A 369 6.66 12.09 -11.10
CA ALA A 369 7.22 10.88 -10.49
C ALA A 369 6.23 10.17 -9.58
N LEU A 370 5.44 10.92 -8.79
CA LEU A 370 4.37 10.37 -7.95
C LEU A 370 3.38 9.60 -8.81
N PHE A 371 2.77 10.26 -9.80
CA PHE A 371 1.77 9.64 -10.65
C PHE A 371 2.31 8.40 -11.37
N ALA A 372 3.48 8.48 -12.00
CA ALA A 372 4.09 7.35 -12.69
C ALA A 372 4.33 6.12 -11.78
N THR A 373 4.52 6.33 -10.48
CA THR A 373 4.78 5.26 -9.51
C THR A 373 3.53 4.79 -8.73
N LEU A 374 2.41 5.51 -8.80
CA LEU A 374 1.17 5.16 -8.06
C LEU A 374 0.69 3.71 -8.27
N PRO A 375 0.66 3.15 -9.51
CA PRO A 375 0.16 1.79 -9.71
C PRO A 375 1.03 0.69 -9.08
N TYR A 376 2.30 0.99 -8.85
CA TYR A 376 3.32 0.00 -8.48
C TYR A 376 3.78 0.10 -7.02
N GLY A 377 3.51 1.24 -6.39
CA GLY A 377 3.91 1.51 -5.02
C GLY A 377 2.86 1.16 -3.97
N LYS A 378 3.09 1.66 -2.76
CA LYS A 378 2.20 1.41 -1.63
C LYS A 378 0.80 1.96 -1.87
N PHE A 379 0.59 2.96 -2.75
CA PHE A 379 -0.75 3.49 -3.06
C PHE A 379 -1.75 2.42 -3.49
N ALA A 380 -1.31 1.40 -4.23
CA ALA A 380 -2.16 0.29 -4.68
C ALA A 380 -2.88 -0.42 -3.52
N HIS A 381 -2.32 -0.40 -2.30
CA HIS A 381 -2.97 -0.97 -1.12
C HIS A 381 -4.35 -0.39 -0.85
N GLY A 382 -4.54 0.92 -1.09
CA GLY A 382 -5.83 1.58 -0.84
C GLY A 382 -6.90 1.02 -1.78
N VAL A 383 -6.50 0.72 -3.01
CA VAL A 383 -7.38 0.20 -4.06
C VAL A 383 -7.73 -1.27 -3.80
N PHE A 384 -6.73 -2.14 -3.58
CA PHE A 384 -6.97 -3.56 -3.28
C PHE A 384 -7.72 -3.77 -1.96
N ARG A 385 -7.44 -2.96 -0.94
CA ARG A 385 -8.18 -3.00 0.33
C ARG A 385 -9.63 -2.54 0.15
N THR A 386 -9.89 -1.52 -0.64
CA THR A 386 -11.27 -1.09 -0.96
C THR A 386 -12.02 -2.22 -1.67
N ALA A 387 -11.38 -2.90 -2.63
CA ALA A 387 -11.95 -4.06 -3.28
C ALA A 387 -12.23 -5.21 -2.29
N ALA A 388 -11.29 -5.52 -1.39
CA ALA A 388 -11.48 -6.53 -0.36
C ALA A 388 -12.62 -6.17 0.61
N LEU A 389 -12.71 -4.91 1.06
CA LEU A 389 -13.80 -4.43 1.91
C LEU A 389 -15.17 -4.53 1.23
N LEU A 390 -15.23 -4.20 -0.06
CA LEU A 390 -16.45 -4.35 -0.84
C LEU A 390 -16.87 -5.83 -0.95
N ARG A 391 -15.93 -6.74 -1.15
CA ARG A 391 -16.19 -8.19 -1.10
C ARG A 391 -16.64 -8.64 0.29
N HIS A 392 -15.98 -8.18 1.35
CA HIS A 392 -16.39 -8.49 2.73
C HIS A 392 -17.82 -8.06 3.02
N ASN A 393 -18.19 -6.82 2.66
CA ASN A 393 -19.52 -6.31 2.88
C ASN A 393 -20.58 -6.99 1.99
N THR A 394 -20.20 -7.53 0.84
CA THR A 394 -21.08 -8.36 0.01
C THR A 394 -21.25 -9.77 0.60
N GLU A 395 -20.15 -10.41 0.97
CA GLU A 395 -20.08 -11.77 1.49
C GLU A 395 -20.78 -11.92 2.84
N LYS A 396 -20.60 -10.96 3.77
CA LYS A 396 -21.22 -11.03 5.11
C LYS A 396 -22.75 -10.95 5.10
N ARG A 397 -23.34 -10.53 3.97
CA ARG A 397 -24.79 -10.50 3.74
C ARG A 397 -25.32 -11.81 3.15
N GLN A 398 -24.43 -12.75 2.83
CA GLN A 398 -24.81 -14.09 2.38
C GLN A 398 -24.81 -15.06 3.56
N PRO A 399 -25.62 -16.13 3.51
CA PRO A 399 -25.55 -17.22 4.47
C PRO A 399 -24.12 -17.70 4.69
N ASN A 400 -23.79 -18.09 5.92
CA ASN A 400 -22.45 -18.63 6.21
C ASN A 400 -22.29 -19.99 5.48
N PRO A 401 -21.35 -20.14 4.53
CA PRO A 401 -21.26 -21.36 3.72
C PRO A 401 -20.92 -22.62 4.53
N ILE A 402 -20.31 -22.47 5.71
CA ILE A 402 -19.90 -23.61 6.55
C ILE A 402 -20.97 -24.08 7.53
N GLY A 403 -22.15 -23.44 7.56
CA GLY A 403 -23.29 -23.88 8.37
C GLY A 403 -23.10 -23.80 9.90
N LEU A 404 -21.93 -23.38 10.39
CA LEU A 404 -21.69 -23.11 11.81
C LEU A 404 -22.37 -21.78 12.16
N GLY A 405 -23.39 -21.89 13.01
CA GLY A 405 -24.41 -20.89 13.28
C GLY A 405 -23.88 -19.55 13.77
N ALA A 406 -24.59 -18.50 13.36
CA ALA A 406 -24.75 -17.33 14.19
C ALA A 406 -25.83 -17.70 15.23
N ASP A 407 -25.37 -18.20 16.38
CA ASP A 407 -26.13 -18.18 17.63
C ASP A 407 -25.60 -17.02 18.48
#